data_AF-A0A2D8HTG3-F1
#
_entry.id   AF-A0A2D8HTG3-F1
#
_cell.length_a   1.000
_cell.length_b   1.000
_cell.length_c   1.000
_cell.angle_alpha   90.00
_cell.angle_beta   90.00
_cell.angle_gamma   90.00
#
_symmetry.space_group_name_H-M   'P 1'
#
loop_
_entity.id
_entity.type
_entity.pdbx_description
1 polymer ?
#
loop_
_entity_poly.entity_id
_entity_poly.type
_entity_poly.pdbx_seq_one_letter_code
_entity_poly.pdbx_strand_id
1 'polypeptide(L)'
;MLVDLHKEMTDRCSKVMIKKNNDYANPDHAKNPFANFDASRVFGIHPAMGILLRVQDKLKRIESFVRNGNLSVTEESWMDSCEDVINYMVLIAAILKRDADAYE
;
A
#
# COMPACT_ATOMS: atom_id res chain seq x y z
N MET A 1 -7.32 5.90 -23.65
CA MET A 1 -5.92 5.63 -23.25
C MET A 1 -5.69 5.89 -21.77
N LEU A 2 -5.71 7.15 -21.27
CA LEU A 2 -5.42 7.42 -19.85
C LEU A 2 -6.50 6.86 -18.90
N VAL A 3 -7.77 7.07 -19.23
CA VAL A 3 -8.90 6.56 -18.42
C VAL A 3 -8.92 5.03 -18.41
N ASP A 4 -8.58 4.40 -19.52
CA ASP A 4 -8.53 2.95 -19.63
C ASP A 4 -7.38 2.38 -18.79
N LEU A 5 -6.18 2.98 -18.90
CA LEU A 5 -5.04 2.63 -18.05
C LEU A 5 -5.38 2.80 -16.56
N HIS A 6 -6.03 3.90 -16.20
CA HIS A 6 -6.45 4.12 -14.81
C HIS A 6 -7.37 2.99 -14.33
N LYS A 7 -8.41 2.64 -15.10
CA LYS A 7 -9.34 1.56 -14.76
C LYS A 7 -8.61 0.23 -14.58
N GLU A 8 -7.77 -0.14 -15.54
CA GLU A 8 -6.98 -1.37 -15.48
C GLU A 8 -6.08 -1.42 -14.25
N MET A 9 -5.38 -0.32 -13.94
CA MET A 9 -4.52 -0.23 -12.77
C MET A 9 -5.33 -0.36 -11.48
N THR A 10 -6.42 0.38 -11.33
CA THR A 10 -7.25 0.32 -10.12
C THR A 10 -7.88 -1.06 -9.91
N ASP A 11 -8.26 -1.75 -11.00
CA ASP A 11 -8.76 -3.12 -10.94
C ASP A 11 -7.69 -4.11 -10.46
N ARG A 12 -6.43 -3.95 -10.91
CA ARG A 12 -5.29 -4.75 -10.43
C ARG A 12 -5.00 -4.44 -8.96
N CYS A 13 -4.93 -3.17 -8.59
CA CYS A 13 -4.75 -2.70 -7.21
C CYS A 13 -5.76 -3.35 -6.26
N SER A 14 -7.05 -3.29 -6.59
CA SER A 14 -8.11 -3.90 -5.79
C SER A 14 -7.93 -5.41 -5.63
N LYS A 15 -7.60 -6.13 -6.71
CA LYS A 15 -7.35 -7.59 -6.67
C LYS A 15 -6.15 -7.93 -5.78
N VAL A 16 -5.07 -7.15 -5.86
CA VAL A 16 -3.89 -7.32 -5.00
C VAL A 16 -4.22 -7.07 -3.54
N MET A 17 -4.99 -6.01 -3.23
CA MET A 17 -5.43 -5.74 -1.86
C MET A 17 -6.26 -6.88 -1.29
N ILE A 18 -7.21 -7.44 -2.06
CA ILE A 18 -8.02 -8.58 -1.61
C ILE A 18 -7.13 -9.78 -1.28
N LYS A 19 -6.18 -10.13 -2.15
CA LYS A 19 -5.24 -11.23 -1.92
C LYS A 19 -4.41 -11.02 -0.66
N LYS A 20 -3.73 -9.86 -0.55
CA LYS A 20 -2.91 -9.52 0.63
C LYS A 20 -3.76 -9.48 1.90
N ASN A 21 -4.98 -8.97 1.84
CA ASN A 21 -5.87 -8.97 2.99
C ASN A 21 -6.21 -10.40 3.44
N ASN A 22 -6.41 -11.34 2.53
CA ASN A 22 -6.63 -12.74 2.88
C ASN A 22 -5.37 -13.42 3.47
N ASP A 23 -4.18 -13.01 3.04
CA ASP A 23 -2.92 -13.53 3.59
C ASP A 23 -2.66 -13.04 5.03
N TYR A 24 -3.14 -11.83 5.36
CA TYR A 24 -2.91 -11.19 6.66
C TYR A 24 -4.12 -11.22 7.61
N ALA A 25 -5.33 -11.50 7.10
CA ALA A 25 -6.51 -11.74 7.91
C ALA A 25 -6.52 -13.21 8.33
N ASN A 26 -6.14 -13.47 9.58
CA ASN A 26 -6.20 -14.80 10.17
C ASN A 26 -7.65 -15.33 10.09
N PRO A 27 -7.91 -16.55 9.56
CA PRO A 27 -9.28 -17.09 9.41
C PRO A 27 -10.04 -17.19 10.74
N ASP A 28 -9.36 -17.32 11.88
CA ASP A 28 -9.99 -17.32 13.21
C ASP A 28 -10.28 -15.90 13.75
N HIS A 29 -9.70 -14.87 13.14
CA HIS A 29 -9.78 -13.47 13.58
C HIS A 29 -9.95 -12.53 12.39
N ALA A 30 -11.15 -12.52 11.80
CA ALA A 30 -11.60 -11.54 10.81
C ALA A 30 -11.71 -10.08 11.34
N LYS A 31 -10.90 -9.65 12.31
CA LYS A 31 -11.14 -8.40 13.07
C LYS A 31 -10.21 -7.23 12.78
N ASN A 32 -9.07 -7.38 12.11
CA ASN A 32 -8.26 -6.20 11.79
C ASN A 32 -7.40 -6.36 10.51
N PRO A 33 -7.83 -5.81 9.35
CA PRO A 33 -7.02 -5.81 8.12
C PRO A 33 -5.75 -4.96 8.26
N PHE A 34 -5.63 -4.16 9.32
CA PHE A 34 -4.50 -3.26 9.57
C PHE A 34 -3.49 -3.81 10.59
N ALA A 35 -3.64 -5.05 11.07
CA ALA A 35 -2.84 -5.60 12.18
C ALA A 35 -1.32 -5.42 11.99
N ASN A 36 -0.81 -5.69 10.78
CA ASN A 36 0.62 -5.52 10.46
C ASN A 36 1.08 -4.05 10.53
N PHE A 37 0.20 -3.11 10.23
CA PHE A 37 0.52 -1.68 10.30
C PHE A 37 0.37 -1.17 11.73
N ASP A 38 -0.64 -1.66 12.48
CA ASP A 38 -0.84 -1.34 13.89
C ASP A 38 0.32 -1.80 14.78
N ALA A 39 1.05 -2.85 14.38
CA ALA A 39 2.26 -3.30 15.08
C ALA A 39 3.33 -2.19 15.22
N SER A 40 3.36 -1.20 14.32
CA SER A 40 4.27 -0.05 14.43
C SER A 40 4.06 0.78 15.70
N ARG A 41 2.89 0.70 16.34
CA ARG A 41 2.58 1.39 17.59
C ARG A 41 3.46 0.92 18.76
N VAL A 42 4.00 -0.30 18.71
CA VAL A 42 4.98 -0.81 19.71
C VAL A 42 6.22 0.08 19.76
N PHE A 43 6.56 0.74 18.65
CA PHE A 43 7.67 1.67 18.53
C PHE A 43 7.26 3.15 18.70
N GLY A 44 6.01 3.42 19.11
CA GLY A 44 5.49 4.78 19.20
C GLY A 44 5.22 5.44 17.83
N ILE A 45 5.17 4.66 16.76
CA ILE A 45 4.95 5.16 15.40
C ILE A 45 3.48 4.99 15.02
N HIS A 46 2.89 6.04 14.47
CA HIS A 46 1.55 5.96 13.92
C HIS A 46 1.54 5.06 12.67
N PRO A 47 0.58 4.13 12.49
CA PRO A 47 0.55 3.21 11.35
C PRO A 47 0.63 3.91 9.98
N ALA A 48 -0.09 5.03 9.82
CA ALA A 48 0.00 5.85 8.61
C ALA A 48 1.42 6.38 8.33
N MET A 49 2.18 6.75 9.37
CA MET A 49 3.58 7.17 9.22
C MET A 49 4.47 6.01 8.77
N GLY A 50 4.24 4.80 9.30
CA GLY A 50 4.93 3.60 8.84
C GLY A 50 4.65 3.29 7.36
N ILE A 51 3.42 3.52 6.90
CA ILE A 51 3.07 3.34 5.48
C ILE A 51 3.72 4.42 4.60
N LEU A 52 3.79 5.67 5.05
CA LEU A 52 4.47 6.75 4.31
C LEU A 52 5.96 6.45 4.07
N LEU A 53 6.63 5.81 5.03
CA LEU A 53 8.00 5.34 4.84
C LEU A 53 8.08 4.32 3.68
N ARG A 54 7.15 3.37 3.62
CA ARG A 54 7.10 2.39 2.52
C ARG A 54 6.80 3.05 1.17
N VAL A 55 5.98 4.10 1.17
CA VAL A 55 5.73 4.92 -0.03
C VAL A 55 7.02 5.57 -0.51
N GLN A 56 7.84 6.09 0.40
CA GLN A 56 9.15 6.67 0.05
C GLN A 56 10.04 5.66 -0.67
N ASP A 57 10.09 4.40 -0.22
CA ASP A 57 10.84 3.34 -0.89
C ASP A 57 10.37 3.13 -2.35
N LYS A 58 9.05 3.11 -2.58
CA LYS A 58 8.46 2.96 -3.92
C LYS A 58 8.75 4.17 -4.81
N LEU A 59 8.66 5.38 -4.26
CA LEU A 59 9.02 6.60 -5.00
C LEU A 59 10.48 6.59 -5.43
N LYS A 60 11.39 6.08 -4.58
CA LYS A 60 12.81 5.92 -4.94
C LYS A 60 13.03 4.89 -6.04
N ARG A 61 12.23 3.82 -6.07
CA ARG A 61 12.26 2.84 -7.16
C ARG A 61 11.80 3.46 -8.48
N ILE A 62 10.71 4.22 -8.47
CA ILE A 62 10.21 4.95 -9.65
C ILE A 62 11.26 5.96 -10.13
N GLU A 63 11.83 6.77 -9.22
CA GLU A 63 12.91 7.71 -9.53
C GLU A 63 14.09 7.01 -10.20
N SER A 64 14.52 5.85 -9.67
CA SER A 64 15.62 5.08 -10.24
C SER A 64 15.34 4.61 -11.66
N PHE A 65 14.12 4.12 -11.93
CA PHE A 65 13.73 3.74 -13.29
C PHE A 65 13.72 4.93 -14.24
N VAL A 66 13.17 6.07 -13.81
CA VAL A 66 13.14 7.31 -14.62
C VAL A 66 14.55 7.77 -14.99
N ARG A 67 15.50 7.69 -14.04
CA ARG A 67 16.89 8.13 -14.27
C ARG A 67 17.70 7.16 -15.14
N ASN A 68 17.53 5.86 -14.93
CA ASN A 68 18.43 4.85 -15.49
C ASN A 68 17.82 4.09 -16.70
N GLY A 69 16.51 4.20 -16.92
CA GLY A 69 15.77 3.44 -17.93
C GLY A 69 15.62 1.95 -17.64
N ASN A 70 16.17 1.47 -16.52
CA ASN A 70 16.08 0.08 -16.08
C ASN A 70 16.10 -0.03 -14.55
N LEU A 71 15.74 -1.21 -14.04
CA LEU A 71 15.88 -1.61 -12.64
C LEU A 71 16.71 -2.90 -12.60
N SER A 72 17.72 -2.95 -11.72
CA SER A 72 18.56 -4.14 -11.55
C SER A 72 17.82 -5.29 -10.86
N VAL A 73 16.83 -4.96 -10.03
CA VAL A 73 15.95 -5.95 -9.38
C VAL A 73 14.77 -6.21 -10.31
N THR A 74 14.67 -7.42 -10.84
CA THR A 74 13.69 -7.78 -11.89
C THR A 74 12.36 -8.30 -11.35
N GLU A 75 12.31 -8.66 -10.07
CA GLU A 75 11.14 -9.25 -9.41
C GLU A 75 10.00 -8.24 -9.15
N GLU A 76 10.30 -6.95 -9.30
CA GLU A 76 9.35 -5.86 -9.08
C GLU A 76 9.54 -4.77 -10.13
N SER A 77 8.48 -4.40 -10.84
CA SER A 77 8.52 -3.37 -11.86
C SER A 77 8.25 -1.96 -11.29
N TRP A 78 8.51 -0.93 -12.10
CA TRP A 78 8.08 0.43 -11.79
C TRP A 78 6.54 0.54 -11.78
N MET A 79 5.84 -0.29 -12.55
CA MET A 79 4.37 -0.34 -12.56
C MET A 79 3.84 -0.88 -11.24
N ASP A 80 4.45 -1.95 -10.72
CA ASP A 80 4.11 -2.51 -9.40
C ASP A 80 4.32 -1.47 -8.29
N SER A 81 5.35 -0.63 -8.43
CA SER A 81 5.61 0.47 -7.48
C SER A 81 4.49 1.52 -7.50
N CYS A 82 3.99 1.88 -8.69
CA CYS A 82 2.84 2.79 -8.81
C CYS A 82 1.58 2.17 -8.19
N GLU A 83 1.33 0.89 -8.45
CA GLU A 83 0.17 0.15 -7.91
C GLU A 83 0.24 0.00 -6.38
N ASP A 84 1.43 -0.25 -5.82
CA ASP A 84 1.66 -0.29 -4.37
C ASP A 84 1.41 1.10 -3.73
N VAL A 85 1.84 2.19 -4.38
CA VAL A 85 1.55 3.55 -3.87
C VAL A 85 0.06 3.82 -3.82
N ILE A 86 -0.70 3.46 -4.86
CA ILE A 86 -2.17 3.58 -4.87
C ILE A 86 -2.77 2.83 -3.69
N ASN A 87 -2.39 1.56 -3.50
CA ASN A 87 -2.88 0.74 -2.39
C ASN A 87 -2.50 1.32 -1.03
N TYR A 88 -1.29 1.84 -0.87
CA TYR A 88 -0.84 2.48 0.36
C TYR A 88 -1.63 3.76 0.68
N MET A 89 -1.99 4.56 -0.32
CA MET A 89 -2.84 5.73 -0.11
C MET A 89 -4.25 5.32 0.35
N VAL A 90 -4.82 4.25 -0.23
CA VAL A 90 -6.11 3.69 0.21
C VAL A 90 -6.02 3.19 1.66
N LEU A 91 -4.94 2.49 2.02
CA LEU A 91 -4.71 2.00 3.39
C LEU A 91 -4.58 3.14 4.40
N ILE A 92 -3.84 4.21 4.06
CA ILE A 92 -3.74 5.40 4.91
C ILE A 92 -5.12 6.03 5.11
N ALA A 93 -5.88 6.24 4.02
CA ALA A 93 -7.22 6.82 4.11
C ALA A 93 -8.13 5.98 5.02
N ALA A 94 -8.08 4.65 4.90
CA ALA A 94 -8.87 3.75 5.73
C ALA A 94 -8.47 3.79 7.22
N ILE A 95 -7.17 3.85 7.52
CA ILE A 95 -6.67 3.97 8.90
C ILE A 95 -7.07 5.32 9.50
N LEU A 96 -6.88 6.42 8.77
CA LEU A 96 -7.24 7.75 9.26
C LEU A 96 -8.75 7.88 9.48
N LYS A 97 -9.57 7.28 8.61
CA LYS A 97 -11.02 7.23 8.79
C LYS A 97 -11.40 6.43 10.04
N ARG A 98 -10.85 5.23 10.22
CA ARG A 98 -11.05 4.41 11.43
C ARG A 98 -10.69 5.19 12.70
N ASP A 99 -9.56 5.90 12.66
CA ASP A 99 -9.06 6.63 13.81
C ASP A 99 -9.93 7.87 14.09
N ALA A 100 -10.49 8.53 13.07
CA ALA A 100 -11.44 9.64 13.23
C ALA A 100 -12.80 9.17 13.80
N ASP A 101 -13.36 8.09 13.25
CA ASP A 101 -14.63 7.49 13.67
C ASP A 101 -14.55 6.96 15.13
N ALA A 102 -13.36 6.73 15.67
CA ALA A 102 -13.16 6.33 17.07
C ALA A 102 -13.34 7.47 18.09
N TYR A 103 -13.45 8.71 17.63
CA TYR A 103 -13.67 9.91 18.47
C TYR A 103 -15.06 10.54 18.28
N GLU A 104 -15.94 9.93 17.47
CA GLU A 104 -17.38 10.24 17.39
C GLU A 104 -18.19 9.28 18.27
#